data_AF-A0AAW9SF56-F1
#
_entry.id   AF-A0AAW9SF56-F1
#
_cell.length_a   1.000
_cell.length_b   1.000
_cell.length_c   1.000
_cell.angle_alpha   90.00
_cell.angle_beta   90.00
_cell.angle_gamma   90.00
#
_symmetry.space_group_name_H-M   'P 1'
#
loop_
_entity.id
_entity.type
_entity.pdbx_description
1 polymer ?
#
loop_
_entity_poly.entity_id
_entity_poly.type
_entity_poly.pdbx_seq_one_letter_code
_entity_poly.pdbx_strand_id
1 'polypeptide(L)'
;MKTRILYFLFIPALLFMFSCNNDDDDGVNPDPEPVKENSTYKIVYKQEGNYTLAMRKLTLNETYINAKTKEEVNGTLSNHYLPDSEYTFITKNDEKKISIDIELSWIGKVEQGDHTTVTLTVFRDGQKIDEKTMKLTKVYEGLTLSKSFEYYHSTQETNSSE
;
A
#
# COMPACT_ATOMS: atom_id res chain seq x y z
N MET A 1 -47.02 33.66 -23.31
CA MET A 1 -47.15 33.23 -21.91
C MET A 1 -45.90 33.68 -21.15
N LYS A 2 -46.11 34.48 -20.09
CA LYS A 2 -45.37 34.62 -18.81
C LYS A 2 -44.08 33.79 -18.62
N THR A 3 -43.02 34.16 -17.90
CA THR A 3 -42.48 35.37 -17.22
C THR A 3 -41.03 34.99 -16.80
N ARG A 4 -40.17 36.01 -16.63
CA ARG A 4 -38.76 36.11 -16.15
C ARG A 4 -38.35 35.22 -14.95
N ILE A 5 -37.05 34.95 -14.71
CA ILE A 5 -36.07 35.68 -13.82
C ILE A 5 -34.68 34.95 -13.98
N LEU A 6 -33.56 35.53 -14.49
CA LEU A 6 -32.49 36.42 -13.92
C LEU A 6 -31.80 35.87 -12.64
N TYR A 7 -30.49 35.58 -12.56
CA TYR A 7 -29.30 36.45 -12.31
C TYR A 7 -28.02 35.62 -12.60
N PHE A 8 -27.01 36.08 -13.38
CA PHE A 8 -25.95 37.08 -13.13
C PHE A 8 -25.01 36.80 -11.94
N LEU A 9 -23.72 36.55 -12.25
CA LEU A 9 -22.47 36.92 -11.54
C LEU A 9 -21.31 36.20 -12.26
N PHE A 10 -20.61 36.80 -13.22
CA PHE A 10 -19.50 37.76 -13.06
C PHE A 10 -18.49 37.33 -11.98
N ILE A 11 -17.42 36.65 -12.40
CA ILE A 11 -16.13 36.74 -11.71
C ILE A 11 -15.07 37.08 -12.78
N PRO A 12 -14.44 38.27 -12.69
CA PRO A 12 -13.45 38.72 -13.66
C PRO A 12 -12.10 38.04 -13.45
N ALA A 13 -11.37 37.90 -14.55
CA ALA A 13 -9.94 37.65 -14.55
C ALA A 13 -9.21 38.75 -13.75
N LEU A 14 -8.36 38.35 -12.82
CA LEU A 14 -7.26 39.20 -12.37
C LEU A 14 -5.96 38.65 -12.95
N LEU A 15 -5.48 39.32 -13.99
CA LEU A 15 -4.04 39.52 -14.19
C LEU A 15 -3.55 40.38 -13.02
N PHE A 16 -2.62 39.86 -12.23
CA PHE A 16 -1.69 40.71 -11.50
C PHE A 16 -0.34 40.70 -12.19
N MET A 17 0.16 41.91 -12.35
CA MET A 17 1.33 42.34 -13.11
C MET A 17 2.63 41.74 -12.57
N PHE A 18 3.57 41.49 -13.47
CA PHE A 18 4.99 41.47 -13.13
C PHE A 18 5.38 42.82 -12.54
N SER A 19 5.89 42.80 -11.31
CA SER A 19 6.80 43.82 -10.80
C SER A 19 7.95 43.07 -10.13
N CYS A 20 9.11 43.05 -10.78
CA CYS A 20 10.36 42.67 -10.13
C CYS A 20 10.66 43.67 -9.02
N ASN A 21 10.93 43.19 -7.79
CA ASN A 21 12.10 43.59 -7.02
C ASN A 21 12.24 42.78 -5.73
N ASN A 22 13.50 42.40 -5.50
CA ASN A 22 14.16 41.94 -4.27
C ASN A 22 13.97 40.48 -3.84
N ASP A 23 15.01 39.69 -4.19
CA ASP A 23 15.80 38.85 -3.30
C ASP A 23 15.19 38.59 -1.92
N ASP A 24 14.66 37.37 -1.75
CA ASP A 24 15.07 36.42 -0.73
C ASP A 24 14.49 35.05 -1.17
N ASP A 25 15.35 34.25 -1.82
CA ASP A 25 15.11 32.83 -2.13
C ASP A 25 15.18 32.03 -0.83
N ASP A 26 14.19 32.25 0.03
CA ASP A 26 13.87 31.36 1.13
C ASP A 26 13.14 30.20 0.48
N GLY A 27 13.90 29.25 -0.06
CA GLY A 27 13.36 28.00 -0.55
C GLY A 27 12.51 27.35 0.54
N VAL A 28 11.21 27.64 0.54
CA VAL A 28 10.20 26.96 1.33
C VAL A 28 10.23 25.55 0.78
N ASN A 29 11.00 24.70 1.46
CA ASN A 29 10.85 23.26 1.33
C ASN A 29 9.36 22.99 1.54
N PRO A 30 8.63 22.50 0.52
CA PRO A 30 7.21 22.26 0.68
C PRO A 30 7.07 21.33 1.87
N ASP A 31 6.34 21.80 2.89
CA ASP A 31 6.02 21.01 4.07
C ASP A 31 5.49 19.65 3.60
N PRO A 32 5.97 18.52 4.16
CA PRO A 32 5.44 17.21 3.77
C PRO A 32 3.92 17.24 3.92
N GLU A 33 3.20 16.85 2.86
CA GLU A 33 1.73 16.94 2.84
C GLU A 33 1.15 16.32 4.13
N PRO A 34 0.22 17.01 4.81
CA PRO A 34 -0.35 16.53 6.06
C PRO A 34 -1.03 15.19 5.85
N VAL A 35 -0.81 14.26 6.78
CA VAL A 35 -1.45 12.95 6.77
C VAL A 35 -2.97 13.12 6.78
N LYS A 36 -3.63 12.58 5.76
CA LYS A 36 -5.09 12.53 5.71
C LYS A 36 -5.55 11.35 6.58
N GLU A 37 -6.35 11.65 7.61
CA GLU A 37 -7.22 10.64 8.21
C GLU A 37 -7.97 9.90 7.08
N ASN A 38 -8.10 8.57 7.19
CA ASN A 38 -8.62 7.69 6.14
C ASN A 38 -7.73 7.51 4.90
N SER A 39 -6.42 7.35 5.09
CA SER A 39 -5.53 6.98 3.99
C SER A 39 -5.93 5.63 3.40
N THR A 40 -5.92 5.53 2.07
CA THR A 40 -6.20 4.29 1.36
C THR A 40 -4.93 3.50 1.14
N TYR A 41 -4.88 2.28 1.67
CA TYR A 41 -3.78 1.35 1.42
C TYR A 41 -4.16 0.36 0.32
N LYS A 42 -3.21 0.09 -0.56
CA LYS A 42 -3.30 -0.98 -1.55
C LYS A 42 -2.08 -1.88 -1.41
N ILE A 43 -2.34 -3.16 -1.21
CA ILE A 43 -1.34 -4.20 -1.09
C ILE A 43 -1.40 -5.07 -2.35
N VAL A 44 -0.28 -5.18 -3.06
CA VAL A 44 -0.13 -6.11 -4.17
C VAL A 44 0.75 -7.26 -3.68
N TYR A 45 0.19 -8.47 -3.66
CA TYR A 45 0.89 -9.69 -3.29
C TYR A 45 1.07 -10.55 -4.54
N LYS A 46 2.31 -10.71 -4.98
CA LYS A 46 2.67 -11.45 -6.20
C LYS A 46 3.50 -12.68 -5.86
N GLN A 47 3.28 -13.76 -6.59
CA GLN A 47 3.92 -15.05 -6.40
C GLN A 47 4.51 -15.56 -7.72
N GLU A 48 5.71 -16.11 -7.66
CA GLU A 48 6.44 -16.61 -8.83
C GLU A 48 7.22 -17.88 -8.50
N GLY A 49 7.59 -18.64 -9.53
CA GLY A 49 8.29 -19.92 -9.39
C GLY A 49 7.36 -21.07 -8.98
N ASN A 50 7.88 -22.03 -8.21
CA ASN A 50 7.20 -23.25 -7.80
C ASN A 50 6.31 -23.04 -6.56
N TYR A 51 5.57 -21.93 -6.49
CA TYR A 51 4.80 -21.55 -5.29
C TYR A 51 3.71 -22.56 -4.91
N THR A 52 3.24 -23.39 -5.85
CA THR A 52 2.28 -24.47 -5.58
C THR A 52 2.86 -25.60 -4.74
N LEU A 53 4.20 -25.73 -4.70
CA LEU A 53 4.92 -26.69 -3.85
C LEU A 53 5.23 -26.13 -2.45
N ALA A 54 4.80 -24.91 -2.14
CA ALA A 54 4.99 -24.27 -0.86
C ALA A 54 3.67 -24.08 -0.10
N MET A 55 3.69 -24.30 1.21
CA MET A 55 2.75 -23.66 2.12
C MET A 55 3.04 -22.17 2.15
N ARG A 56 1.97 -21.39 2.06
CA ARG A 56 1.96 -19.95 2.02
C ARG A 56 0.88 -19.48 2.97
N LYS A 57 1.24 -18.53 3.82
CA LYS A 57 0.28 -17.81 4.65
C LYS A 57 0.52 -16.32 4.48
N LEU A 58 -0.56 -15.59 4.24
CA LEU A 58 -0.60 -14.14 4.28
C LEU A 58 -1.57 -13.75 5.39
N THR A 59 -1.08 -13.13 6.45
CA THR A 59 -1.91 -12.61 7.54
C THR A 59 -2.05 -11.11 7.40
N LEU A 60 -3.28 -10.63 7.42
CA LEU A 60 -3.65 -9.22 7.38
C LEU A 60 -4.26 -8.85 8.74
N ASN A 61 -3.78 -7.77 9.36
CA ASN A 61 -4.30 -7.30 10.66
C ASN A 61 -5.60 -6.50 10.54
N GLU A 62 -5.86 -5.93 9.36
CA GLU A 62 -7.09 -5.20 9.04
C GLU A 62 -8.02 -6.02 8.15
N THR A 63 -9.26 -5.55 8.02
CA THR A 63 -10.14 -5.98 6.94
C THR A 63 -9.74 -5.27 5.63
N TYR A 64 -9.57 -6.06 4.58
CA TYR A 64 -9.30 -5.60 3.22
C TYR A 64 -10.39 -6.08 2.26
N ILE A 65 -10.60 -5.34 1.18
CA ILE A 65 -11.37 -5.79 0.03
C ILE A 65 -10.41 -6.40 -1.00
N ASN A 66 -10.66 -7.64 -1.41
CA ASN A 66 -9.99 -8.21 -2.56
C ASN A 66 -10.48 -7.51 -3.83
N ALA A 67 -9.56 -6.88 -4.57
CA ALA A 67 -9.93 -6.06 -5.73
C ALA A 67 -10.53 -6.87 -6.87
N LYS A 68 -10.24 -8.18 -6.97
CA LYS A 68 -10.77 -9.08 -7.99
C LYS A 68 -12.15 -9.62 -7.61
N THR A 69 -12.28 -10.22 -6.42
CA THR A 69 -13.53 -10.87 -5.99
C THR A 69 -14.54 -9.91 -5.36
N LYS A 70 -14.08 -8.73 -4.93
CA LYS A 70 -14.85 -7.72 -4.17
C LYS A 70 -15.30 -8.19 -2.78
N GLU A 71 -14.76 -9.30 -2.31
CA GLU A 71 -15.07 -9.85 -0.99
C GLU A 71 -14.15 -9.25 0.07
N GLU A 72 -14.67 -9.17 1.29
CA GLU A 72 -13.89 -8.83 2.48
C GLU A 72 -12.98 -9.98 2.88
N VAL A 73 -11.78 -9.62 3.31
CA VAL A 73 -10.74 -10.53 3.74
C VAL A 73 -10.12 -9.97 5.02
N ASN A 74 -10.04 -10.81 6.05
CA ASN A 74 -9.41 -10.50 7.33
C ASN A 74 -8.66 -11.76 7.80
N GLY A 75 -7.53 -11.57 8.47
CA GLY A 75 -6.79 -12.65 9.11
C GLY A 75 -5.90 -13.42 8.14
N THR A 76 -5.75 -14.71 8.36
CA THR A 76 -4.77 -15.54 7.63
C THR A 76 -5.39 -16.20 6.39
N LEU A 77 -4.92 -15.80 5.22
CA LEU A 77 -5.10 -16.51 3.96
C LEU A 77 -4.04 -17.60 3.81
N SER A 78 -4.48 -18.84 3.62
CA SER A 78 -3.59 -19.98 3.34
C SER A 78 -3.64 -20.40 1.87
N ASN A 79 -2.86 -21.41 1.50
CA ASN A 79 -2.78 -21.99 0.14
C ASN A 79 -4.12 -22.08 -0.62
N HIS A 80 -5.19 -22.53 0.04
CA HIS A 80 -6.49 -22.71 -0.59
C HIS A 80 -7.08 -21.39 -1.11
N TYR A 81 -6.81 -20.29 -0.41
CA TYR A 81 -7.28 -18.94 -0.74
C TYR A 81 -6.25 -18.14 -1.56
N LEU A 82 -5.08 -18.72 -1.85
CA LEU A 82 -4.02 -18.13 -2.66
C LEU A 82 -3.68 -18.94 -3.94
N PRO A 83 -4.66 -19.40 -4.75
CA PRO A 83 -4.39 -20.13 -6.00
C PRO A 83 -3.79 -19.29 -7.14
N ASP A 84 -4.07 -18.00 -7.20
CA ASP A 84 -3.62 -17.10 -8.26
C ASP A 84 -2.17 -16.61 -8.02
N SER A 85 -1.48 -16.23 -9.09
CA SER A 85 -0.13 -15.67 -8.99
C SER A 85 -0.09 -14.23 -8.44
N GLU A 86 -1.23 -13.53 -8.39
CA GLU A 86 -1.28 -12.14 -7.96
C GLU A 86 -2.61 -11.79 -7.28
N TYR A 87 -2.52 -11.00 -6.22
CA TYR A 87 -3.64 -10.47 -5.46
C TYR A 87 -3.46 -8.99 -5.22
N THR A 88 -4.56 -8.25 -5.27
CA THR A 88 -4.61 -6.85 -4.85
C THR A 88 -5.65 -6.72 -3.74
N PHE A 89 -5.21 -6.21 -2.59
CA PHE A 89 -6.05 -5.96 -1.42
C PHE A 89 -6.09 -4.46 -1.15
N ILE A 90 -7.28 -3.92 -0.90
CA ILE A 90 -7.47 -2.49 -0.67
C ILE A 90 -8.16 -2.31 0.67
N THR A 91 -7.67 -1.40 1.49
CA THR A 91 -8.35 -0.99 2.72
C THR A 91 -8.30 0.53 2.86
N LYS A 92 -9.30 1.09 3.51
CA LYS A 92 -9.20 2.42 4.10
C LYS A 92 -8.82 2.19 5.54
N ASN A 93 -7.64 2.66 5.92
CA ASN A 93 -7.18 2.48 7.28
C ASN A 93 -7.24 3.80 8.04
N ASP A 94 -8.02 3.80 9.11
CA ASP A 94 -8.13 4.89 10.07
C ASP A 94 -7.26 4.61 11.32
N GLU A 95 -6.72 3.40 11.43
CA GLU A 95 -5.76 2.98 12.44
C GLU A 95 -4.36 3.51 12.19
N LYS A 96 -3.57 3.63 13.27
CA LYS A 96 -2.20 4.16 13.23
C LYS A 96 -1.21 3.23 12.52
N LYS A 97 -1.53 1.96 12.32
CA LYS A 97 -0.61 0.93 11.83
C LYS A 97 -1.32 -0.10 10.94
N ILE A 98 -0.69 -0.51 9.85
CA ILE A 98 -0.97 -1.78 9.17
C ILE A 98 0.13 -2.78 9.47
N SER A 99 -0.21 -4.06 9.62
CA SER A 99 0.71 -5.18 9.79
C SER A 99 0.37 -6.30 8.81
N ILE A 100 1.39 -6.79 8.12
CA ILE A 100 1.27 -7.85 7.12
C ILE A 100 2.32 -8.91 7.43
N ASP A 101 1.88 -10.14 7.65
CA ASP A 101 2.79 -11.27 7.87
C ASP A 101 2.76 -12.22 6.69
N ILE A 102 3.93 -12.65 6.25
CA ILE A 102 4.08 -13.64 5.19
C ILE A 102 4.90 -14.80 5.75
N GLU A 103 4.37 -16.02 5.62
CA GLU A 103 5.08 -17.26 5.91
C GLU A 103 5.13 -18.13 4.66
N LEU A 104 6.31 -18.64 4.35
CA LEU A 104 6.58 -19.58 3.26
C LEU A 104 7.29 -20.80 3.81
N SER A 105 6.82 -22.00 3.48
CA SER A 105 7.55 -23.23 3.78
C SER A 105 7.33 -24.27 2.70
N TRP A 106 8.28 -25.17 2.49
CA TRP A 106 8.09 -26.26 1.52
C TRP A 106 7.10 -27.31 2.04
N ILE A 107 6.18 -27.77 1.18
CA ILE A 107 5.26 -28.88 1.48
C ILE A 107 5.70 -30.13 0.71
N GLY A 108 6.65 -30.86 1.28
CA GLY A 108 7.14 -32.12 0.76
C GLY A 108 8.45 -32.00 -0.04
N LYS A 109 8.65 -32.95 -0.95
CA LYS A 109 9.90 -33.05 -1.72
C LYS A 109 9.97 -31.95 -2.76
N VAL A 110 11.03 -31.18 -2.68
CA VAL A 110 11.44 -30.19 -3.68
C VAL A 110 12.73 -30.65 -4.33
N GLU A 111 13.05 -30.21 -5.53
CA GLU A 111 14.26 -30.52 -6.28
C GLU A 111 15.31 -29.41 -6.19
N GLN A 112 16.57 -29.74 -6.50
CA GLN A 112 17.60 -28.71 -6.55
C GLN A 112 17.26 -27.72 -7.67
N GLY A 113 17.23 -26.43 -7.34
CA GLY A 113 16.81 -25.37 -8.26
C GLY A 113 15.37 -24.88 -8.05
N ASP A 114 14.55 -25.64 -7.32
CA ASP A 114 13.22 -25.17 -6.92
C ASP A 114 13.33 -23.91 -6.05
N HIS A 115 12.50 -22.95 -6.41
CA HIS A 115 12.33 -21.72 -5.65
C HIS A 115 10.92 -21.20 -5.79
N THR A 116 10.47 -20.51 -4.74
CA THR A 116 9.28 -19.68 -4.78
C THR A 116 9.64 -18.30 -4.32
N THR A 117 9.09 -17.30 -5.01
CA THR A 117 9.28 -15.90 -4.68
C THR A 117 7.92 -15.28 -4.39
N VAL A 118 7.85 -14.51 -3.31
CA VAL A 118 6.72 -13.64 -3.00
C VAL A 118 7.20 -12.21 -2.95
N THR A 119 6.51 -11.33 -3.67
CA THR A 119 6.74 -9.88 -3.64
C THR A 119 5.51 -9.19 -3.09
N LEU A 120 5.71 -8.41 -2.04
CA LEU A 120 4.72 -7.53 -1.44
C LEU A 120 5.03 -6.10 -1.86
N THR A 121 4.08 -5.43 -2.52
CA THR A 121 4.17 -4.00 -2.82
C THR A 121 3.07 -3.25 -2.08
N VAL A 122 3.45 -2.22 -1.34
CA VAL A 122 2.53 -1.43 -0.52
C VAL A 122 2.42 -0.04 -1.10
N PHE A 123 1.19 0.41 -1.29
CA PHE A 123 0.86 1.76 -1.72
C PHE A 123 0.01 2.44 -0.65
N ARG A 124 0.24 3.74 -0.45
CA ARG A 124 -0.61 4.65 0.32
C ARG A 124 -1.07 5.77 -0.58
N ASP A 125 -2.38 5.98 -0.66
CA ASP A 125 -3.03 7.03 -1.47
C ASP A 125 -2.53 7.09 -2.93
N GLY A 126 -2.32 5.90 -3.51
CA GLY A 126 -1.85 5.73 -4.88
C GLY A 126 -0.34 5.79 -5.06
N GLN A 127 0.43 6.22 -4.05
CA GLN A 127 1.89 6.25 -4.10
C GLN A 127 2.49 4.96 -3.54
N LYS A 128 3.49 4.39 -4.22
CA LYS A 128 4.24 3.23 -3.72
C LYS A 128 5.10 3.67 -2.53
N ILE A 129 4.88 3.07 -1.37
CA ILE A 129 5.64 3.39 -0.14
C ILE A 129 6.63 2.29 0.24
N ASP A 130 6.44 1.05 -0.24
CA ASP A 130 7.40 -0.02 -0.03
C ASP A 130 7.26 -1.15 -1.05
N GLU A 131 8.32 -1.92 -1.21
CA GLU A 131 8.32 -3.21 -1.90
C GLU A 131 9.34 -4.14 -1.24
N LYS A 132 8.89 -5.36 -0.97
CA LYS A 132 9.68 -6.37 -0.27
C LYS A 132 9.50 -7.70 -0.96
N THR A 133 10.61 -8.40 -1.13
CA THR A 133 10.64 -9.73 -1.75
C THR A 133 11.16 -10.75 -0.76
N MET A 134 10.48 -11.89 -0.70
CA MET A 134 10.88 -13.09 0.01
C MET A 134 11.11 -14.19 -1.00
N LYS A 135 12.25 -14.86 -0.91
CA LYS A 135 12.59 -15.99 -1.78
C LYS A 135 12.88 -17.21 -0.93
N LEU A 136 12.04 -18.23 -1.04
CA LEU A 136 12.29 -19.54 -0.48
C LEU A 136 13.00 -20.37 -1.54
N THR A 137 14.23 -20.78 -1.26
CA THR A 137 15.02 -21.67 -2.13
C THR A 137 15.19 -23.00 -1.44
N LYS A 138 15.36 -24.08 -2.21
CA LYS A 138 15.76 -25.36 -1.63
C LYS A 138 17.21 -25.29 -1.14
N VAL A 139 17.38 -25.10 0.15
CA VAL A 139 18.66 -25.33 0.86
C VAL A 139 18.56 -26.59 1.72
N TYR A 140 17.42 -26.79 2.40
CA TYR A 140 17.06 -27.98 3.19
C TYR A 140 15.53 -28.23 3.14
N GLU A 141 15.10 -29.49 3.33
CA GLU A 141 13.67 -29.82 3.52
C GLU A 141 13.17 -29.20 4.84
N GLY A 142 11.93 -28.69 4.85
CA GLY A 142 11.31 -28.13 6.05
C GLY A 142 11.75 -26.71 6.43
N LEU A 143 12.46 -25.99 5.55
CA LEU A 143 12.75 -24.57 5.75
C LEU A 143 11.45 -23.74 5.75
N THR A 144 11.25 -22.96 6.81
CA THR A 144 10.20 -21.95 6.92
C THR A 144 10.82 -20.56 6.96
N LEU A 145 10.31 -19.65 6.15
CA LEU A 145 10.64 -18.23 6.15
C LEU A 145 9.41 -17.44 6.56
N SER A 146 9.51 -16.69 7.64
CA SER A 146 8.45 -15.81 8.12
C SER A 146 8.96 -14.38 8.18
N LYS A 147 8.16 -13.42 7.70
CA LYS A 147 8.48 -12.00 7.77
C LYS A 147 7.22 -11.17 8.03
N SER A 148 7.37 -10.26 8.97
CA SER A 148 6.36 -9.26 9.32
C SER A 148 6.76 -7.91 8.74
N PHE A 149 5.78 -7.18 8.22
CA PHE A 149 5.93 -5.84 7.68
C PHE A 149 4.94 -4.92 8.38
N GLU A 150 5.44 -3.86 9.01
CA GLU A 150 4.61 -2.88 9.70
C GLU A 150 4.77 -1.51 9.03
N TYR A 151 3.65 -0.81 8.83
CA TYR A 151 3.65 0.54 8.26
C TYR A 151 2.77 1.45 9.11
N TYR A 152 3.35 2.57 9.54
CA TYR A 152 2.70 3.54 10.42
C TYR A 152 2.20 4.75 9.66
N HIS A 153 1.08 5.30 10.07
CA HIS A 153 0.74 6.69 9.78
C HIS A 153 1.78 7.57 10.47
N SER A 154 2.57 8.32 9.70
CA SER A 154 3.56 9.23 10.28
C SER A 154 2.83 10.37 10.99
N THR A 155 2.89 10.43 12.32
CA THR A 155 2.60 11.68 13.03
C THR A 155 3.90 12.47 13.04
N GLN A 156 3.97 13.52 12.23
CA GLN A 156 4.94 14.60 12.48
C GLN A 156 4.52 15.25 13.81
N GLU A 157 5.07 14.78 14.93
CA GLU A 157 5.13 15.62 16.13
C GLU A 157 6.19 16.70 15.84
N THR A 158 5.74 17.83 15.31
CA THR A 158 6.54 19.05 15.32
C THR A 158 6.71 19.47 16.78
N ASN A 159 7.81 19.06 17.40
CA ASN A 159 8.29 19.68 18.63
C ASN A 159 8.72 21.12 18.31
N SER A 160 7.75 22.04 18.26
CA SER A 160 8.00 23.46 18.42
C SER A 160 8.23 23.71 19.90
N SER A 161 9.49 23.68 20.33
CA SER A 161 9.87 24.25 21.61
C SER A 161 9.75 25.78 21.51
N GLU A 162 8.78 26.36 22.23
CA GLU A 162 8.78 27.78 22.60
C GLU A 162 9.94 28.10 23.56
#